data_AF-A0A2D4KIR0-F1
#
_entry.id   AF-A0A2D4KIR0-F1
#
_cell.length_a   1.000
_cell.length_b   1.000
_cell.length_c   1.000
_cell.angle_alpha   90.00
_cell.angle_beta   90.00
_cell.angle_gamma   90.00
#
_symmetry.space_group_name_H-M   'P 1'
#
loop_
_entity.id
_entity.type
_entity.pdbx_description
1 polymer ?
#
loop_
_entity_poly.entity_id
_entity_poly.type
_entity_poly.pdbx_seq_one_letter_code
_entity_poly.pdbx_strand_id
1 'polypeptide(L)'
;LKKETESLILPAQEQAIRTNTIKAKIEKSSDDAKCRFCKEADETVDHILSCCKKIVQTDYKLRHNSVAQMIHWNLCKNYNIKTATNWWEHKPEKVTENQMVKILRDFCIQTD
;
A
#
# COMPACT_ATOMS: atom_id res chain seq x y z
N LEU A 1 -9.28 12.09 -9.75
CA LEU A 1 -9.84 10.73 -9.63
C LEU A 1 -11.35 10.85 -9.86
N LYS A 2 -12.15 9.77 -9.77
CA LYS A 2 -13.62 9.94 -9.67
C LYS A 2 -13.93 10.59 -8.31
N LYS A 3 -14.91 11.50 -8.27
CA LYS A 3 -15.31 12.25 -7.06
C LYS A 3 -15.64 11.34 -5.87
N GLU A 4 -16.28 10.20 -6.16
CA GLU A 4 -16.61 9.16 -5.18
C GLU A 4 -15.37 8.57 -4.51
N THR A 5 -14.29 8.38 -5.27
CA THR A 5 -13.02 7.86 -4.74
C THR A 5 -12.34 8.89 -3.85
N GLU A 6 -12.39 10.17 -4.22
CA GLU A 6 -11.79 11.25 -3.43
C GLU A 6 -12.49 11.42 -2.08
N SER A 7 -13.82 11.26 -2.04
CA SER A 7 -14.60 11.35 -0.79
C SER A 7 -14.27 10.27 0.24
N LEU A 8 -13.62 9.17 -0.16
CA LEU A 8 -13.26 8.07 0.73
C LEU A 8 -11.83 8.18 1.27
N ILE A 9 -10.98 9.05 0.69
CA ILE A 9 -9.57 9.16 1.09
C ILE A 9 -9.45 9.73 2.50
N LEU A 10 -10.09 10.86 2.78
CA LEU A 10 -10.02 11.52 4.09
C LEU A 10 -10.56 10.63 5.22
N PRO A 11 -11.75 10.00 5.11
CA PRO A 11 -12.23 9.06 6.11
C PRO A 11 -11.32 7.85 6.29
N ALA A 12 -10.65 7.37 5.23
CA ALA A 12 -9.68 6.26 5.36
C ALA A 12 -8.50 6.66 6.23
N GLN A 13 -7.94 7.84 5.99
CA GLN A 13 -6.79 8.37 6.72
C GLN A 13 -7.13 8.65 8.18
N GLU A 14 -8.32 9.17 8.44
CA GLU A 14 -8.81 9.47 9.80
C GLU A 14 -9.35 8.24 10.53
N GLN A 15 -9.25 7.04 9.95
CA GLN A 15 -9.83 5.79 10.47
C GLN A 15 -11.36 5.87 10.70
N ALA A 16 -12.03 6.79 10.00
CA ALA A 16 -13.45 7.07 10.10
C ALA A 16 -14.30 6.29 9.07
N ILE A 17 -13.70 5.42 8.25
CA ILE A 17 -14.46 4.48 7.42
C ILE A 17 -15.29 3.58 8.32
N ARG A 18 -16.57 3.44 8.03
CA ARG A 18 -17.51 2.59 8.79
C ARG A 18 -17.12 1.10 8.77
N THR A 19 -16.30 0.69 9.73
CA THR A 19 -15.90 -0.70 9.98
C THR A 19 -16.85 -1.40 10.97
N ASN A 20 -16.78 -2.73 11.07
CA ASN A 20 -17.56 -3.47 12.07
C ASN A 20 -17.18 -3.08 13.50
N THR A 21 -15.94 -2.69 13.77
CA THR A 21 -15.56 -2.15 15.09
C THR A 21 -16.28 -0.84 15.39
N ILE A 22 -16.42 0.06 14.40
CA ILE A 22 -17.18 1.31 14.57
C ILE A 22 -18.67 1.01 14.82
N LYS A 23 -19.26 0.08 14.06
CA LYS A 23 -20.66 -0.34 14.28
C LYS A 23 -20.89 -0.88 15.70
N ALA A 24 -20.07 -1.83 16.13
CA ALA A 24 -20.23 -2.48 17.43
C ALA A 24 -19.91 -1.54 18.61
N LYS A 25 -18.82 -0.76 18.52
CA LYS A 25 -18.30 0.01 19.67
C LYS A 25 -18.78 1.47 19.72
N ILE A 26 -18.99 2.11 18.57
CA ILE A 26 -19.40 3.54 18.50
C ILE A 26 -20.90 3.65 18.27
N GLU A 27 -21.43 2.97 17.25
CA GLU A 27 -22.87 2.99 16.93
C GLU A 27 -23.68 2.12 17.92
N LYS A 28 -22.99 1.31 18.74
CA LYS A 28 -23.57 0.39 19.73
C LYS A 28 -24.59 -0.58 19.12
N SER A 29 -24.35 -1.00 17.87
CA SER A 29 -25.14 -2.08 17.28
C SER A 29 -24.82 -3.41 17.98
N SER A 30 -25.74 -4.36 17.92
CA SER A 30 -25.53 -5.73 18.41
C SER A 30 -24.65 -6.58 17.47
N ASP A 31 -23.93 -5.95 16.54
CA ASP A 31 -23.12 -6.62 15.53
C ASP A 31 -21.79 -7.11 16.11
N ASP A 32 -21.25 -8.18 15.52
CA ASP A 32 -19.90 -8.66 15.82
C ASP A 32 -18.85 -7.68 15.25
N ALA A 33 -17.93 -7.23 16.10
CA ALA A 33 -16.82 -6.35 15.72
C ALA A 33 -15.81 -7.02 14.78
N LYS A 34 -15.85 -8.35 14.63
CA LYS A 34 -14.86 -9.09 13.85
C LYS A 34 -14.80 -8.70 12.38
N CYS A 35 -13.60 -8.78 11.84
CA CYS A 35 -13.24 -8.56 10.44
C CYS A 35 -14.10 -9.38 9.49
N ARG A 36 -14.73 -8.71 8.52
CA ARG A 36 -15.57 -9.33 7.49
C ARG A 36 -14.82 -10.33 6.61
N PHE A 37 -13.50 -10.23 6.52
CA PHE A 37 -12.66 -11.10 5.69
C PHE A 37 -12.06 -12.27 6.47
N CYS A 38 -11.40 -11.99 7.61
CA CYS A 38 -10.66 -13.02 8.35
C CYS A 38 -11.44 -13.64 9.51
N LYS A 39 -12.47 -12.96 10.03
CA LYS A 39 -13.31 -13.41 11.16
C LYS A 39 -12.54 -13.76 12.44
N GLU A 40 -11.34 -13.22 12.61
CA GLU A 40 -10.43 -13.55 13.74
C GLU A 40 -10.15 -12.36 14.65
N ALA A 41 -9.82 -11.21 14.07
CA ALA A 41 -9.58 -9.97 14.82
C ALA A 41 -10.68 -8.93 14.55
N ASP A 42 -10.75 -7.92 15.41
CA ASP A 42 -11.64 -6.76 15.26
C ASP A 42 -11.37 -6.04 13.93
N GLU A 43 -12.44 -5.63 13.25
CA GLU A 43 -12.36 -4.93 11.99
C GLU A 43 -12.02 -3.46 12.21
N THR A 44 -10.75 -3.10 12.17
CA THR A 44 -10.31 -1.71 12.09
C THR A 44 -9.80 -1.41 10.68
N VAL A 45 -9.69 -0.12 10.32
CA VAL A 45 -9.08 0.27 9.05
C VAL A 45 -7.64 -0.25 8.97
N ASP A 46 -6.88 -0.12 10.06
CA ASP A 46 -5.53 -0.67 10.17
C ASP A 46 -5.53 -2.20 9.99
N HIS A 47 -6.45 -2.92 10.63
CA HIS A 47 -6.55 -4.36 10.45
C HIS A 47 -6.80 -4.73 8.98
N ILE A 48 -7.77 -4.11 8.31
CA ILE A 48 -8.07 -4.39 6.90
C ILE A 48 -6.84 -4.12 6.02
N LEU A 49 -6.17 -3.00 6.22
CA LEU A 49 -5.08 -2.55 5.34
C LEU A 49 -3.76 -3.26 5.62
N SER A 50 -3.44 -3.59 6.86
CA SER A 50 -2.08 -3.96 7.25
C SER A 50 -2.00 -5.37 7.86
N CYS A 51 -3.03 -5.79 8.59
CA CYS A 51 -2.94 -6.99 9.45
C CYS A 51 -3.82 -8.16 8.99
N CYS A 52 -4.80 -7.93 8.11
CA CYS A 52 -5.75 -8.95 7.70
C CYS A 52 -5.04 -9.99 6.84
N LYS A 53 -4.87 -11.20 7.37
CA LYS A 53 -4.17 -12.30 6.68
C LYS A 53 -4.71 -12.64 5.29
N LYS A 54 -6.00 -12.36 5.03
CA LYS A 54 -6.65 -12.58 3.73
C LYS A 54 -6.28 -11.52 2.68
N ILE A 55 -5.85 -10.33 3.12
CA ILE A 55 -5.52 -9.18 2.25
C ILE A 55 -4.01 -8.95 2.20
N VAL A 56 -3.31 -9.11 3.33
CA VAL A 56 -1.87 -8.79 3.47
C VAL A 56 -0.98 -9.59 2.50
N GLN A 57 -1.37 -10.80 2.15
CA GLN A 57 -0.52 -11.66 1.31
C GLN A 57 -0.46 -11.16 -0.15
N THR A 58 -1.52 -10.54 -0.65
CA THR A 58 -1.62 -10.08 -2.05
C THR A 58 -1.58 -8.56 -2.14
N ASP A 59 -2.55 -7.88 -1.53
CA ASP A 59 -2.83 -6.47 -1.82
C ASP A 59 -1.87 -5.53 -1.10
N TYR A 60 -1.36 -5.94 0.07
CA TYR A 60 -0.31 -5.20 0.75
C TYR A 60 0.99 -5.23 -0.05
N LYS A 61 1.43 -6.41 -0.52
CA LYS A 61 2.63 -6.55 -1.36
C LYS A 61 2.51 -5.77 -2.67
N LEU A 62 1.33 -5.82 -3.30
CA LEU A 62 1.07 -5.06 -4.53
C LEU A 62 1.21 -3.55 -4.29
N ARG A 63 0.57 -3.00 -3.25
CA ARG A 63 0.70 -1.57 -2.90
C ARG A 63 2.12 -1.17 -2.58
N HIS A 64 2.83 -1.98 -1.79
CA HIS A 64 4.24 -1.75 -1.48
C HIS A 64 5.10 -1.71 -2.76
N ASN A 65 4.87 -2.67 -3.66
CA ASN A 65 5.58 -2.72 -4.93
C ASN A 65 5.25 -1.56 -5.87
N SER A 66 4.01 -1.06 -5.88
CA SER A 66 3.64 0.13 -6.65
C SER A 66 4.34 1.39 -6.15
N VAL A 67 4.48 1.55 -4.83
CA VAL A 67 5.25 2.67 -4.25
C VAL A 67 6.72 2.54 -4.63
N ALA A 68 7.31 1.36 -4.48
CA ALA A 68 8.69 1.10 -4.89
C ALA A 68 8.91 1.33 -6.40
N GLN A 69 7.93 0.97 -7.25
CA GLN A 69 7.95 1.21 -8.69
C GLN A 69 8.00 2.70 -9.02
N MET A 70 7.15 3.49 -8.38
CA MET A 70 7.14 4.95 -8.54
C MET A 70 8.49 5.56 -8.12
N ILE A 71 9.02 5.15 -6.96
CA ILE A 71 10.31 5.66 -6.46
C ILE A 71 11.43 5.31 -7.44
N HIS A 72 11.50 4.05 -7.88
CA HIS A 72 12.49 3.60 -8.86
C HIS A 72 12.38 4.36 -10.18
N TRP A 73 11.16 4.60 -10.69
CA TRP A 73 10.95 5.38 -11.91
C TRP A 73 11.49 6.81 -11.78
N ASN A 74 11.19 7.48 -10.66
CA ASN A 74 11.70 8.84 -10.39
C ASN A 74 13.22 8.88 -10.29
N LEU A 75 13.84 7.92 -9.58
CA LEU A 75 15.29 7.83 -9.49
C LEU A 75 15.93 7.64 -10.87
N CYS A 76 15.41 6.72 -11.68
CA CYS A 76 15.91 6.52 -13.03
C CYS A 76 15.80 7.79 -13.88
N LYS A 77 14.67 8.52 -13.82
CA LYS A 77 14.54 9.80 -14.54
C LYS A 77 15.57 10.83 -14.08
N ASN A 78 15.80 10.96 -12.77
CA ASN A 78 16.76 11.92 -12.22
C ASN A 78 18.21 11.65 -12.67
N TYR A 79 18.56 10.38 -12.87
CA TYR A 79 19.89 9.97 -13.33
C TYR A 79 19.96 9.70 -14.84
N ASN A 80 18.98 10.16 -15.62
CA ASN A 80 18.92 9.97 -17.08
C ASN A 80 19.02 8.51 -17.53
N ILE A 81 18.49 7.60 -16.72
CA ILE A 81 18.36 6.18 -17.06
C ILE A 81 17.02 5.97 -17.80
N LYS A 82 17.03 5.13 -18.82
CA LYS A 82 15.84 4.85 -19.64
C LYS A 82 14.69 4.33 -18.77
N THR A 83 13.50 4.93 -18.94
CA THR A 83 12.27 4.58 -18.23
C THR A 83 11.09 4.51 -19.18
N ALA A 84 9.99 3.90 -18.74
CA ALA A 84 8.70 4.04 -19.42
C ALA A 84 8.19 5.49 -19.36
N THR A 85 7.30 5.85 -20.29
CA THR A 85 6.66 7.18 -20.32
C THR A 85 5.95 7.48 -19.01
N ASN A 86 5.16 6.52 -18.54
CA ASN A 86 4.37 6.62 -17.33
C ASN A 86 4.94 5.72 -16.22
N TRP A 87 4.85 6.17 -14.97
CA TRP A 87 5.39 5.42 -13.83
C TRP A 87 4.68 4.08 -13.62
N TRP A 88 3.37 3.98 -13.92
CA TRP A 88 2.58 2.75 -13.76
C TRP A 88 2.93 1.66 -14.78
N GLU A 89 3.57 2.02 -15.89
CA GLU A 89 4.09 1.10 -16.91
C GLU A 89 5.55 0.70 -16.64
N HIS A 90 6.23 1.41 -15.73
CA HIS A 90 7.64 1.17 -15.43
C HIS A 90 7.83 -0.20 -14.81
N LYS A 91 8.77 -1.00 -15.31
CA LYS A 91 9.11 -2.30 -14.72
C LYS A 91 10.45 -2.19 -14.00
N PRO A 92 10.47 -2.07 -12.66
CA PRO A 92 11.71 -1.94 -11.90
C PRO A 92 12.55 -3.20 -12.06
N GLU A 93 13.81 -3.06 -12.47
CA GLU A 93 14.77 -4.15 -12.48
C GLU A 93 15.38 -4.33 -11.08
N LYS A 94 16.00 -5.48 -10.82
CA LYS A 94 16.71 -5.69 -9.56
C LYS A 94 17.91 -4.74 -9.43
N VAL A 95 18.65 -4.57 -10.52
CA VAL A 95 19.83 -3.72 -10.61
C VAL A 95 19.69 -2.86 -11.83
N THR A 96 19.79 -1.55 -11.65
CA THR A 96 19.80 -0.58 -12.74
C THR A 96 20.95 0.39 -12.50
N GLU A 97 21.87 0.50 -13.44
CA GLU A 97 23.08 1.30 -13.25
C GLU A 97 23.52 2.05 -14.50
N ASN A 98 24.25 3.13 -14.29
CA ASN A 98 25.00 3.86 -15.30
C ASN A 98 26.39 4.23 -14.73
N GLN A 99 27.13 5.09 -15.43
CA GLN A 99 28.47 5.50 -14.98
C GLN A 99 28.47 6.30 -13.65
N MET A 100 27.32 6.83 -13.21
CA MET A 100 27.20 7.68 -12.02
C MET A 100 26.57 6.97 -10.82
N VAL A 101 25.57 6.11 -11.04
CA VAL A 101 24.77 5.50 -9.98
C VAL A 101 24.44 4.04 -10.23
N LYS A 102 24.22 3.31 -9.14
CA LYS A 102 23.68 1.95 -9.10
C LYS A 102 22.45 1.92 -8.19
N ILE A 103 21.29 1.68 -8.76
CA ILE A 103 20.01 1.56 -8.07
C ILE A 103 19.76 0.07 -7.82
N LEU A 104 19.57 -0.29 -6.55
CA LEU A 104 19.35 -1.67 -6.10
C LEU A 104 17.92 -1.82 -5.55
N ARG A 105 17.21 -2.86 -5.99
CA ARG A 105 15.87 -3.23 -5.52
C ARG A 105 15.84 -4.67 -5.02
N ASP A 106 15.15 -4.89 -3.91
CA ASP A 106 15.01 -6.20 -3.25
C ASP A 106 16.35 -6.84 -2.82
N PHE A 107 17.32 -6.01 -2.42
CA PHE A 107 18.58 -6.45 -1.82
C PHE A 107 18.54 -6.27 -0.30
N CYS A 108 19.06 -7.25 0.43
CA CYS A 108 19.31 -7.10 1.86
C CYS A 108 20.46 -6.12 2.06
N ILE A 109 20.23 -5.08 2.85
CA ILE A 109 21.28 -4.18 3.32
C ILE A 109 21.72 -4.73 4.68
N GLN A 110 23.01 -5.01 4.83
CA GLN A 110 23.57 -5.27 6.15
C GLN A 110 23.69 -3.93 6.88
N THR A 111 22.92 -3.77 7.95
CA THR A 111 23.11 -2.69 8.93
C THR A 111 23.90 -3.26 10.10
N ASP A 112 24.72 -2.41 10.72
CA ASP A 112 25.56 -2.70 11.90
C ASP A 112 24.76 -2.98 13.18
#